data_AF-D9SFB6-F1
#
_entry.id   AF-D9SFB6-F1
#
_cell.length_a   1.000
_cell.length_b   1.000
_cell.length_c   1.000
_cell.angle_alpha   90.00
_cell.angle_beta   90.00
_cell.angle_gamma   90.00
#
_symmetry.space_group_name_H-M   'P 1'
#
loop_
_entity.id
_entity.type
_entity.pdbx_description
1 polymer ?
#
loop_
_entity_poly.entity_id
_entity_poly.type
_entity_poly.pdbx_seq_one_letter_code
_entity_poly.pdbx_strand_id
1 'polypeptide(L)'
;MMKHEISALMDGELFEDEADSVLGQIKREPAAQSDWAVYHMIGDVLRQPEYVHRDISAIVRERLQNEPTILAPRSRALKQKARVFALSAAASLLAVGVVSWMSLQISPETAPQMAMQQSNIRPVNMQIQPKSNDYLMAHQEFSPSNDMNGGASYIRTVTFSPEEKSQ
;
A
#
# COMPACT_ATOMS: atom_id res chain seq x y z
N MET A 1 5.77 -45.40 -20.78
CA MET A 1 5.11 -44.15 -20.38
C MET A 1 5.89 -42.94 -20.84
N MET A 2 7.18 -42.83 -20.51
CA MET A 2 7.99 -41.64 -20.80
C MET A 2 8.08 -41.21 -22.28
N LYS A 3 8.01 -42.15 -23.24
CA LYS A 3 8.04 -41.84 -24.67
C LYS A 3 6.93 -40.89 -25.15
N HIS A 4 5.74 -41.01 -24.59
CA HIS A 4 4.62 -40.12 -24.92
C HIS A 4 4.85 -38.72 -24.37
N GLU A 5 5.32 -38.63 -23.12
CA GLU A 5 5.62 -37.36 -22.45
C GLU A 5 6.77 -36.63 -23.16
N ILE A 6 7.78 -37.36 -23.65
CA ILE A 6 8.84 -36.80 -24.48
C ILE A 6 8.27 -36.22 -25.79
N SER A 7 7.33 -36.92 -26.44
CA SER A 7 6.67 -36.41 -27.66
C SER A 7 5.89 -35.12 -27.38
N ALA A 8 5.02 -35.15 -26.38
CA ALA A 8 4.24 -33.98 -25.97
C ALA A 8 5.14 -32.80 -25.57
N LEU A 9 6.28 -33.05 -24.92
CA LEU A 9 7.27 -32.03 -24.60
C LEU A 9 7.89 -31.41 -25.85
N MET A 10 8.29 -32.22 -26.83
CA MET A 10 8.86 -31.71 -28.09
C MET A 10 7.85 -30.89 -28.90
N ASP A 11 6.58 -31.28 -28.87
CA ASP A 11 5.50 -30.59 -29.58
C ASP A 11 4.98 -29.34 -28.83
N GLY A 12 5.44 -29.13 -27.59
CA GLY A 12 5.05 -27.99 -26.75
C GLY A 12 3.64 -28.10 -26.17
N GLU A 13 3.13 -29.32 -26.02
CA GLU A 13 1.76 -29.61 -25.56
C GLU A 13 1.65 -29.75 -24.03
N LEU A 14 2.78 -29.73 -23.30
CA LEU A 14 2.82 -29.84 -21.84
C LEU A 14 2.66 -28.49 -21.12
N PHE A 15 2.06 -28.53 -19.93
CA PHE A 15 2.10 -27.39 -19.01
C PHE A 15 3.52 -27.19 -18.42
N GLU A 16 3.80 -26.00 -17.90
CA GLU A 16 5.15 -25.61 -17.44
C GLU A 16 5.70 -26.53 -16.33
N ASP A 17 4.85 -26.91 -15.37
CA ASP A 17 5.19 -27.81 -14.27
C ASP A 17 5.43 -29.26 -14.72
N GLU A 18 4.63 -29.74 -15.67
CA GLU A 18 4.81 -31.04 -16.30
C GLU A 18 6.10 -31.09 -17.13
N ALA A 19 6.36 -30.03 -17.91
CA ALA A 19 7.57 -29.91 -18.72
C ALA A 19 8.84 -29.95 -17.85
N ASP A 20 8.85 -29.24 -16.73
CA ASP A 20 9.97 -29.26 -15.77
C ASP A 20 10.20 -30.66 -15.17
N SER A 21 9.12 -31.38 -14.84
CA SER A 21 9.19 -32.75 -14.35
C SER A 21 9.79 -33.69 -15.38
N VAL A 22 9.31 -33.64 -16.62
CA VAL A 22 9.78 -34.49 -17.74
C VAL A 22 11.24 -34.17 -18.08
N LEU A 23 11.61 -32.89 -18.16
CA LEU A 23 13.01 -32.47 -18.34
C LEU A 23 13.91 -32.98 -17.21
N GLY A 24 13.42 -32.96 -15.97
CA GLY A 24 14.11 -33.53 -14.82
C GLY A 24 14.34 -35.04 -14.95
N GLN A 25 13.37 -35.78 -15.50
CA GLN A 25 13.49 -37.22 -15.74
C GLN A 25 14.48 -37.52 -16.88
N ILE A 26 14.38 -36.82 -18.01
CA ILE A 26 15.32 -36.94 -19.14
C ILE A 26 16.76 -36.72 -18.65
N LYS A 27 17.01 -35.73 -17.80
CA LYS A 27 18.35 -35.48 -17.24
C LYS A 27 18.94 -36.64 -16.43
N ARG A 28 18.10 -37.46 -15.78
CA ARG A 28 18.56 -38.54 -14.89
C ARG A 28 18.65 -39.90 -15.57
N GLU A 29 17.81 -40.16 -16.56
CA GLU A 29 17.68 -41.48 -17.17
C GLU A 29 18.35 -41.56 -18.55
N PRO A 30 19.41 -42.38 -18.73
CA PRO A 30 20.11 -42.49 -20.02
C PRO A 30 19.22 -42.97 -21.17
N ALA A 31 18.27 -43.86 -20.90
CA ALA A 31 17.33 -44.35 -21.92
C ALA A 31 16.45 -43.20 -22.46
N ALA A 32 15.99 -42.33 -21.58
CA ALA A 32 15.20 -41.15 -21.94
C ALA A 32 15.99 -40.12 -22.76
N GLN A 33 17.28 -39.93 -22.45
CA GLN A 33 18.17 -39.08 -23.25
C GLN A 33 18.35 -39.64 -24.66
N SER A 34 18.46 -40.96 -24.77
CA SER A 34 18.54 -41.63 -26.07
C SER A 34 17.25 -41.47 -26.86
N ASP A 35 16.09 -41.66 -26.24
CA ASP A 35 14.79 -41.46 -26.90
C ASP A 35 14.61 -40.01 -27.37
N TRP A 36 14.95 -39.02 -26.53
CA TRP A 36 14.96 -37.60 -26.87
C TRP A 36 15.83 -37.30 -28.09
N ALA A 37 17.06 -37.82 -28.12
CA ALA A 37 17.99 -37.63 -29.23
C ALA A 37 17.48 -38.29 -30.53
N VAL A 38 16.94 -39.51 -30.45
CA VAL A 38 16.39 -40.23 -31.60
C VAL A 38 15.20 -39.48 -32.20
N TYR A 39 14.31 -38.96 -31.36
CA TYR A 39 13.13 -38.26 -31.85
C TYR A 39 13.47 -36.94 -32.54
N HIS A 40 14.39 -36.15 -31.98
CA HIS A 40 14.91 -34.97 -32.68
C HIS A 40 15.61 -35.34 -33.99
N MET A 41 16.41 -36.42 -34.01
CA MET A 41 17.05 -36.91 -35.22
C MET A 41 16.04 -37.28 -36.31
N ILE A 42 14.95 -37.97 -35.97
CA ILE A 42 13.86 -38.26 -36.92
C ILE A 42 13.28 -36.95 -37.46
N GLY A 43 12.99 -35.98 -36.59
CA GLY A 43 12.48 -34.67 -36.98
C GLY A 43 13.44 -33.87 -37.87
N ASP A 44 14.74 -34.00 -37.65
CA ASP A 44 15.78 -33.33 -38.43
C ASP A 44 15.92 -33.98 -39.81
N VAL A 45 15.90 -35.32 -39.89
CA VAL A 45 15.91 -36.06 -41.17
C VAL A 45 14.69 -35.72 -42.01
N LEU A 46 13.50 -35.59 -41.41
CA LEU A 46 12.27 -35.28 -42.14
C LEU A 46 12.21 -33.83 -42.64
N ARG A 47 12.78 -32.87 -41.89
CA ARG A 47 12.67 -31.43 -42.21
C ARG A 47 13.89 -30.88 -42.95
N GLN A 48 15.08 -31.42 -42.66
CA GLN A 48 16.37 -30.88 -43.09
C GLN A 48 17.38 -32.00 -43.43
N PRO A 49 17.06 -32.92 -44.34
CA PRO A 49 17.89 -34.10 -44.63
C PRO A 49 19.32 -33.75 -45.07
N GLU A 50 19.50 -32.62 -45.76
CA GLU A 50 20.80 -32.12 -46.26
C GLU A 50 21.75 -31.64 -45.14
N TYR A 51 21.25 -31.45 -43.91
CA TYR A 51 22.01 -30.86 -42.80
C TYR A 51 22.25 -31.84 -41.64
N VAL A 52 21.84 -33.10 -41.78
CA VAL A 52 22.03 -34.16 -40.77
C VAL A 52 23.48 -34.66 -40.84
N HIS A 53 24.45 -33.83 -40.45
CA HIS A 53 25.85 -34.12 -40.75
C HIS A 53 26.78 -34.21 -39.55
N ARG A 54 26.35 -33.94 -38.31
CA ARG A 54 27.14 -34.31 -37.12
C ARG A 54 26.38 -34.11 -35.83
N ASP A 55 26.63 -34.99 -34.87
CA ASP A 55 26.37 -34.70 -33.47
C ASP A 55 27.36 -33.63 -32.97
N ILE A 56 26.84 -32.42 -32.74
CA ILE A 56 27.59 -31.31 -32.15
C ILE A 56 27.39 -31.20 -30.64
N SER A 57 26.49 -32.00 -30.05
CA SER A 57 26.08 -31.89 -28.65
C SER A 57 27.26 -32.08 -27.70
N ALA A 58 28.21 -32.96 -28.03
CA ALA A 58 29.42 -33.20 -27.27
C ALA A 58 30.33 -31.97 -27.22
N ILE A 59 30.59 -31.35 -28.37
CA ILE A 59 31.43 -30.15 -28.49
C ILE A 59 30.77 -28.96 -27.78
N VAL A 60 29.46 -28.79 -27.96
CA VAL A 60 28.70 -27.73 -27.29
C VAL A 60 28.72 -27.91 -25.78
N ARG A 61 28.48 -29.12 -25.28
CA ARG A 61 28.53 -29.44 -23.84
C ARG A 61 29.90 -29.17 -23.25
N GLU A 62 30.97 -29.57 -23.92
CA GLU A 62 32.35 -29.30 -23.48
C GLU A 62 32.63 -27.80 -23.42
N ARG A 63 32.22 -27.03 -24.42
CA ARG A 63 32.40 -25.57 -24.42
C ARG A 63 31.60 -24.89 -23.31
N LEU A 64 30.33 -25.26 -23.14
CA LEU A 64 29.46 -24.74 -22.08
C LEU A 64 30.03 -25.02 -20.67
N GLN A 65 30.66 -26.16 -20.45
CA GLN A 65 31.32 -26.47 -19.17
C GLN A 65 32.52 -25.56 -18.89
N ASN A 66 33.17 -25.05 -19.93
CA ASN A 66 34.29 -24.13 -19.84
C ASN A 66 33.87 -22.65 -19.82
N GLU A 67 32.57 -22.35 -19.94
CA GLU A 67 32.09 -20.98 -19.88
C GLU A 67 32.13 -20.44 -18.44
N PRO A 68 32.66 -19.22 -18.23
CA PRO A 68 32.61 -18.60 -16.92
C PRO A 68 31.15 -18.35 -16.53
N THR A 69 30.73 -18.86 -15.37
CA THR A 69 29.38 -18.61 -14.87
C THR A 69 29.19 -17.12 -14.58
N ILE A 70 28.53 -16.40 -15.50
CA ILE A 70 28.17 -15.00 -15.30
C ILE A 70 27.02 -14.97 -14.28
N LEU A 71 27.36 -14.74 -13.02
CA LEU A 71 26.37 -14.44 -11.98
C LEU A 71 25.75 -13.08 -12.26
N ALA A 72 24.68 -13.05 -13.06
CA ALA A 72 23.83 -11.88 -13.15
C ALA A 72 23.34 -11.53 -11.73
N PRO A 73 23.47 -10.28 -11.24
CA PRO A 73 23.17 -9.93 -9.86
C PRO A 73 21.66 -10.00 -9.57
N ARG A 74 21.15 -11.20 -9.22
CA ARG A 74 19.73 -11.45 -8.88
C ARG A 74 19.38 -11.15 -7.42
N SER A 75 20.30 -10.70 -6.58
CA SER A 75 20.11 -10.69 -5.12
C SER A 75 19.71 -9.34 -4.47
N ARG A 76 19.68 -8.22 -5.22
CA ARG A 76 19.30 -6.92 -4.63
C ARG A 76 17.80 -6.77 -4.38
N ALA A 77 16.95 -7.27 -5.27
CA ALA A 77 15.50 -7.07 -5.19
C ALA A 77 14.87 -7.74 -3.95
N LEU A 78 15.27 -8.97 -3.61
CA LEU A 78 14.72 -9.69 -2.45
C LEU A 78 15.12 -9.05 -1.12
N LYS A 79 16.38 -8.63 -0.98
CA LYS A 79 16.88 -7.91 0.21
C LYS A 79 16.19 -6.56 0.40
N GLN A 80 15.87 -5.88 -0.70
CA GLN A 80 15.16 -4.60 -0.67
C GLN A 80 13.71 -4.77 -0.20
N LYS A 81 12.98 -5.78 -0.70
CA LYS A 81 11.63 -6.10 -0.23
C LYS A 81 11.61 -6.44 1.26
N ALA A 82 12.51 -7.30 1.72
CA ALA A 82 12.60 -7.66 3.14
C ALA A 82 12.87 -6.45 4.06
N ARG A 83 13.72 -5.51 3.64
CA ARG A 83 13.97 -4.26 4.38
C ARG A 83 12.74 -3.36 4.47
N VAL A 84 11.98 -3.22 3.38
CA VAL A 84 10.75 -2.41 3.36
C VAL A 84 9.69 -3.01 4.30
N PHE A 85 9.51 -4.33 4.28
CA PHE A 85 8.59 -5.01 5.21
C PHE A 85 9.03 -4.84 6.67
N ALA A 86 10.32 -5.01 6.98
CA ALA A 86 10.84 -4.83 8.33
C ALA A 86 10.67 -3.38 8.85
N LEU A 87 10.94 -2.38 8.00
CA LEU A 87 10.72 -0.97 8.32
C LEU A 87 9.23 -0.67 8.57
N SER A 88 8.33 -1.21 7.75
CA SER A 88 6.89 -1.02 7.93
C SER A 88 6.40 -1.64 9.24
N ALA A 89 6.85 -2.85 9.58
CA ALA A 89 6.48 -3.51 10.83
C ALA A 89 6.98 -2.72 12.05
N ALA A 90 8.23 -2.24 12.03
CA ALA A 90 8.78 -1.41 13.09
C ALA A 90 8.01 -0.08 13.25
N ALA A 91 7.66 0.58 12.13
CA ALA A 91 6.86 1.80 12.15
C ALA A 91 5.46 1.58 12.74
N SER A 92 4.80 0.46 12.42
CA SER A 92 3.50 0.12 13.00
C SER A 92 3.56 -0.04 14.52
N LEU A 93 4.60 -0.70 15.04
CA LEU A 93 4.78 -0.87 16.49
C LEU A 93 5.06 0.47 17.19
N LEU A 94 5.84 1.36 16.57
CA LEU A 94 6.08 2.71 17.09
C LEU A 94 4.79 3.55 17.14
N ALA A 95 3.98 3.51 16.08
CA ALA A 95 2.71 4.24 16.03
C ALA A 95 1.75 3.80 17.14
N VAL A 96 1.59 2.48 17.35
CA VAL A 96 0.77 1.94 18.45
C VAL A 96 1.30 2.39 19.81
N GLY A 97 2.62 2.38 20.01
CA GLY A 97 3.24 2.86 21.24
C GLY A 97 2.97 4.34 21.53
N VAL A 98 3.10 5.21 20.50
CA VAL A 98 2.83 6.65 20.64
C VAL A 98 1.36 6.91 20.97
N VAL A 99 0.43 6.23 20.29
CA VAL A 99 -1.02 6.38 20.57
C VAL A 99 -1.36 5.89 21.98
N SER A 100 -0.79 4.76 22.40
CA SER A 100 -0.98 4.25 23.76
C SER A 100 -0.46 5.22 24.83
N TRP A 101 0.73 5.80 24.63
CA TRP A 101 1.28 6.81 25.52
C TRP A 101 0.42 8.08 25.60
N MET A 102 -0.07 8.57 24.45
CA MET A 102 -0.99 9.72 24.40
C MET A 102 -2.30 9.43 25.15
N SER A 103 -2.79 8.18 25.09
CA SER A 103 -3.99 7.75 25.81
C SER A 103 -3.83 7.78 27.33
N LEU A 104 -2.63 7.55 27.84
CA LEU A 104 -2.32 7.62 29.28
C LEU A 104 -2.24 9.07 29.80
N GLN A 105 -2.03 10.04 28.92
CA GLN A 105 -2.00 11.47 29.25
C GLN A 105 -3.40 12.12 29.28
N ILE A 106 -4.43 11.40 28.81
CA ILE A 106 -5.81 11.84 28.92
C ILE A 106 -6.28 11.54 30.34
N SER A 107 -6.29 12.57 31.19
CA SER A 107 -6.96 12.53 32.49
C SER A 107 -8.43 12.14 32.28
N PRO A 108 -9.01 11.23 33.09
CA PRO A 108 -10.45 11.05 33.09
C PRO A 108 -11.07 12.37 33.55
N GLU A 109 -11.71 13.09 32.62
CA GLU A 109 -12.54 14.23 32.97
C GLU A 109 -13.63 13.70 33.90
N THR A 110 -13.57 14.10 35.18
CA THR A 110 -14.67 13.90 36.11
C THR A 110 -15.91 14.49 35.48
N ALA A 111 -16.91 13.63 35.22
CA ALA A 111 -18.21 14.05 34.71
C ALA A 111 -18.64 15.35 35.42
N PRO A 112 -19.05 16.39 34.70
CA PRO A 112 -19.43 17.64 35.34
C PRO A 112 -20.65 17.35 36.22
N GLN A 113 -20.44 17.27 37.54
CA GLN A 113 -21.52 17.50 38.47
C GLN A 113 -21.95 18.94 38.23
N MET A 114 -23.09 19.11 37.58
CA MET A 114 -23.80 20.38 37.52
C MET A 114 -24.14 20.78 38.96
N ALA A 115 -23.22 21.46 39.64
CA ALA A 115 -23.53 22.25 40.79
C ALA A 115 -24.44 23.38 40.28
N MET A 116 -25.71 23.37 40.71
CA MET A 116 -26.57 24.54 40.64
C MET A 116 -25.93 25.65 41.49
N GLN A 117 -24.96 26.34 40.93
CA GLN A 117 -24.42 27.57 41.48
C GLN A 117 -25.37 28.69 41.00
N GLN A 118 -26.34 29.03 41.84
CA GLN A 118 -27.19 30.20 41.64
C GLN A 118 -26.30 31.44 41.74
N SER A 119 -25.88 31.97 40.59
CA SER A 119 -25.12 33.20 40.50
C SER A 119 -26.05 34.40 40.74
N ASN A 120 -25.78 35.15 41.81
CA ASN A 120 -26.38 36.47 42.01
C ASN A 120 -25.75 37.43 40.98
N ILE A 121 -26.35 37.48 39.78
CA ILE A 121 -25.94 38.41 38.72
C ILE A 121 -26.53 39.78 39.07
N ARG A 122 -25.68 40.73 39.48
CA ARG A 122 -26.03 42.15 39.44
C ARG A 122 -25.89 42.62 37.99
N PRO A 123 -26.97 43.05 37.31
CA PRO A 123 -26.85 43.58 35.96
C PRO A 123 -26.14 44.92 36.00
N VAL A 124 -24.94 44.99 35.41
CA VAL A 124 -24.32 46.26 35.04
C VAL A 124 -24.90 46.65 33.68
N ASN A 125 -25.75 47.67 33.67
CA ASN A 125 -26.25 48.26 32.43
C ASN A 125 -25.14 49.10 31.80
N MET A 126 -24.41 48.55 30.83
CA MET A 126 -23.59 49.36 29.92
C MET A 126 -24.47 49.88 28.79
N GLN A 127 -24.73 51.18 28.79
CA GLN A 127 -25.32 51.87 27.63
C GLN A 127 -24.25 51.97 26.54
N ILE A 128 -24.40 51.15 25.49
CA ILE A 128 -23.56 51.18 24.30
C ILE A 128 -23.88 52.46 23.53
N GLN A 129 -22.88 53.30 23.29
CA GLN A 129 -23.06 54.54 22.52
C GLN A 129 -23.34 54.23 21.04
N PRO A 130 -24.26 54.94 20.37
CA PRO A 130 -24.73 54.59 19.03
C PRO A 130 -23.63 54.66 17.93
N LYS A 131 -22.51 55.33 18.19
CA LYS A 131 -21.39 55.44 17.23
C LYS A 131 -20.44 54.23 17.22
N SER A 132 -20.55 53.28 18.16
CA SER A 132 -19.71 52.08 18.17
C SER A 132 -20.31 50.89 17.39
N ASN A 133 -21.46 51.09 16.74
CA ASN A 133 -22.20 49.99 16.12
C ASN A 133 -21.54 49.48 14.83
N ASP A 134 -20.98 50.35 13.99
CA ASP A 134 -20.34 49.94 12.72
C ASP A 134 -19.09 49.09 12.92
N TYR A 135 -18.25 49.46 13.89
CA TYR A 135 -17.03 48.71 14.20
C TYR A 135 -17.35 47.33 14.79
N LEU A 136 -18.39 47.24 15.63
CA LEU A 136 -18.83 45.97 16.21
C LEU A 136 -19.51 45.06 15.19
N MET A 137 -20.28 45.63 14.25
CA MET A 137 -20.91 44.88 13.17
C MET A 137 -19.86 44.27 12.22
N ALA A 138 -18.86 45.07 11.83
CA ALA A 138 -17.77 44.61 10.96
C ALA A 138 -16.93 43.48 11.59
N HIS A 139 -16.85 43.43 12.92
CA HIS A 139 -16.08 42.42 13.65
C HIS A 139 -16.88 41.23 14.16
N GLN A 140 -18.21 41.22 14.02
CA GLN A 140 -19.05 40.07 14.40
C GLN A 140 -18.96 38.92 13.38
N GLU A 141 -18.84 39.22 12.09
CA GLU A 141 -18.80 38.20 11.03
C GLU A 141 -17.52 37.34 11.07
N PHE A 142 -16.48 37.81 11.76
CA PHE A 142 -15.16 37.16 11.84
C PHE A 142 -14.76 36.71 13.26
N SER A 143 -15.67 36.69 14.24
CA SER A 143 -15.36 36.19 15.58
C SER A 143 -15.44 34.65 15.61
N PRO A 144 -14.33 33.91 15.87
CA PRO A 144 -14.30 32.44 15.84
C PRO A 144 -15.05 31.76 17.00
N SER A 145 -15.90 32.48 17.72
CA SER A 145 -16.53 31.99 18.96
C SER A 145 -17.67 31.00 18.72
N ASN A 146 -18.02 30.69 17.47
CA ASN A 146 -19.10 29.76 17.14
C ASN A 146 -18.65 28.30 16.93
N ASP A 147 -17.34 28.02 16.91
CA ASP A 147 -16.80 26.67 16.64
C ASP A 147 -16.31 25.91 17.88
N MET A 148 -16.61 26.40 19.09
CA MET A 148 -16.40 25.64 20.33
C MET A 148 -17.74 25.39 21.02
N ASN A 149 -18.21 24.14 20.92
CA ASN A 149 -19.23 23.47 21.74
C ASN A 149 -20.06 24.39 22.67
N GLY A 150 -21.29 24.73 22.23
CA GLY A 150 -22.43 24.94 23.14
C GLY A 150 -22.52 26.25 23.91
N GLY A 151 -21.83 27.33 23.50
CA GLY A 151 -21.73 28.55 24.32
C GLY A 151 -22.40 29.85 23.83
N ALA A 152 -22.93 29.92 22.61
CA ALA A 152 -23.39 31.21 22.05
C ALA A 152 -24.86 31.14 21.61
N SER A 153 -25.80 31.50 22.50
CA SER A 153 -27.23 31.60 22.11
C SER A 153 -27.97 32.82 22.65
N TYR A 154 -27.32 33.79 23.28
CA TYR A 154 -28.05 34.96 23.81
C TYR A 154 -27.28 36.27 23.73
N ILE A 155 -26.95 36.73 22.51
CA ILE A 155 -26.73 38.16 22.29
C ILE A 155 -27.69 38.61 21.19
N ARG A 156 -28.86 39.12 21.61
CA ARG A 156 -29.81 39.79 20.72
C ARG A 156 -29.59 41.29 20.86
N THR A 157 -29.00 41.92 19.85
CA THR A 157 -28.92 43.38 19.76
C THR A 157 -30.31 43.92 19.38
N VAL A 158 -30.95 44.61 20.30
CA VAL A 158 -32.19 45.38 20.04
C VAL A 158 -31.81 46.84 19.91
N THR A 159 -32.04 47.41 18.73
CA THR A 159 -31.95 48.84 18.49
C THR A 159 -33.22 49.51 19.02
N PHE A 160 -33.06 50.48 19.92
CA PHE A 160 -34.17 51.34 20.35
C PHE A 160 -34.17 52.56 19.44
N SER A 161 -35.14 52.64 18.51
CA SER A 161 -35.48 53.92 17.90
C SER A 161 -36.34 54.69 18.90
N PRO A 162 -35.94 55.89 19.35
CA PRO A 162 -36.87 56.75 20.05
C PRO A 162 -38.00 57.11 19.07
N GLU A 163 -39.23 56.77 19.42
CA GLU A 163 -40.41 57.29 18.72
C GLU A 163 -40.38 58.82 18.80
N GLU A 164 -40.22 59.45 17.64
CA GLU A 164 -40.46 60.87 17.48
C GLU A 164 -41.97 61.08 17.52
N LYS A 165 -42.47 61.53 18.67
CA LYS A 165 -43.87 61.87 18.86
C LYS A 165 -44.18 63.11 18.03
N SER A 166 -45.02 62.92 17.00
CA SER A 166 -45.56 63.97 16.13
C SER A 166 -46.13 65.15 16.94
N GLN A 167 -45.81 66.36 16.49
CA GLN A 167 -46.79 67.45 16.39
C GLN A 167 -47.01 67.75 14.91
#